data_AF-A0A661HYG7-F1
#
_entry.id   AF-A0A661HYG7-F1
#
_cell.length_a   1.000
_cell.length_b   1.000
_cell.length_c   1.000
_cell.angle_alpha   90.00
_cell.angle_beta   90.00
_cell.angle_gamma   90.00
#
_symmetry.space_group_name_H-M   'P 1'
#
loop_
_entity.id
_entity.type
_entity.pdbx_description
1 polymer ?
#
loop_
_entity_poly.entity_id
_entity_poly.type
_entity_poly.pdbx_seq_one_letter_code
_entity_poly.pdbx_strand_id
1 'polypeptide(L)'
;MFGSLFSSKNQKLVKKWEKEHEQIVVLAHAVIAAYSKNDHDTAKKELKALNILAVDHLMDEDIEFYRLLKDDKRLDAKTEKLVNQFTKTFKGTKTALMNFLTIHSRPETPLDDKFFTAFNEIVGVLAERIEFEENNLYIKLNTK
;
A
#
# COMPACT_ATOMS: atom_id res chain seq x y z
N MET A 1 -13.07 -22.12 -29.04
CA MET A 1 -12.21 -21.76 -27.89
C MET A 1 -13.01 -20.86 -26.97
N PHE A 2 -13.67 -21.41 -25.95
CA PHE A 2 -14.33 -20.61 -24.91
C PHE A 2 -13.30 -20.35 -23.82
N GLY A 3 -12.48 -19.32 -24.02
CA GLY A 3 -11.52 -18.86 -23.03
C GLY A 3 -12.26 -18.35 -21.79
N SER A 4 -11.83 -18.81 -20.62
CA SER A 4 -12.39 -18.52 -19.30
C SER A 4 -12.87 -17.06 -19.16
N LEU A 5 -14.19 -16.86 -19.04
CA LEU A 5 -14.80 -15.58 -18.70
C LEU A 5 -14.56 -15.18 -17.23
N PHE A 6 -13.82 -15.97 -16.46
CA PHE A 6 -13.58 -15.75 -15.05
C PHE A 6 -12.10 -15.52 -14.78
N SER A 7 -11.79 -14.39 -14.13
CA SER A 7 -10.45 -14.10 -13.64
C SER A 7 -10.05 -15.04 -12.50
N SER A 8 -8.76 -15.44 -12.47
CA SER A 8 -8.21 -16.26 -11.40
C SER A 8 -8.31 -15.53 -10.04
N LYS A 9 -8.22 -16.26 -8.92
CA LYS A 9 -8.23 -15.64 -7.58
C LYS A 9 -7.12 -14.59 -7.46
N ASN A 10 -5.94 -14.87 -8.01
CA ASN A 10 -4.80 -13.96 -7.98
C ASN A 10 -5.04 -12.71 -8.84
N GLN A 11 -5.63 -12.87 -10.02
CA GLN A 11 -5.98 -11.73 -10.88
C GLN A 11 -7.00 -10.80 -10.22
N LYS A 12 -7.95 -11.35 -9.44
CA LYS A 12 -8.90 -10.54 -8.68
C LYS A 12 -8.23 -9.78 -7.53
N LEU A 13 -7.27 -10.42 -6.85
CA LEU A 13 -6.48 -9.79 -5.79
C LEU A 13 -5.62 -8.65 -6.33
N VAL A 14 -4.87 -8.89 -7.40
CA VAL A 14 -4.03 -7.87 -8.04
C VAL A 14 -4.88 -6.66 -8.46
N LYS A 15 -6.01 -6.87 -9.13
CA LYS A 15 -6.91 -5.76 -9.51
C LYS A 15 -7.50 -5.00 -8.32
N LYS A 16 -7.67 -5.65 -7.17
CA LYS A 16 -8.11 -4.98 -5.94
C LYS A 16 -6.97 -4.10 -5.43
N TRP A 17 -5.76 -4.66 -5.32
CA TRP A 17 -4.59 -3.96 -4.81
C TRP A 17 -4.15 -2.78 -5.67
N GLU A 18 -4.15 -2.91 -7.01
CA GLU A 18 -3.88 -1.80 -7.93
C GLU A 18 -4.86 -0.63 -7.71
N LYS A 19 -6.15 -0.91 -7.52
CA LYS A 19 -7.15 0.12 -7.21
C LYS A 19 -6.94 0.76 -5.84
N GLU A 20 -6.51 -0.03 -4.86
CA GLU A 20 -6.18 0.49 -3.53
C GLU A 20 -4.94 1.39 -3.60
N HIS A 21 -3.92 1.02 -4.37
CA HIS A 21 -2.76 1.88 -4.63
C HIS A 21 -3.16 3.22 -5.26
N GLU A 22 -3.99 3.20 -6.30
CA GLU A 22 -4.52 4.43 -6.92
C GLU A 22 -5.21 5.32 -5.88
N GLN A 23 -6.05 4.73 -5.02
CA GLN A 23 -6.75 5.48 -3.97
C GLN A 23 -5.81 6.00 -2.88
N ILE A 24 -4.81 5.21 -2.48
CA ILE A 24 -3.76 5.61 -1.54
C ILE A 24 -3.02 6.85 -2.07
N VAL A 25 -2.62 6.83 -3.35
CA VAL A 25 -1.95 7.97 -4.00
C VAL A 25 -2.86 9.19 -4.05
N VAL A 26 -4.13 9.03 -4.42
CA VAL A 26 -5.11 10.13 -4.45
C VAL A 26 -5.26 10.76 -3.07
N LEU A 27 -5.42 9.95 -2.02
CA LEU A 27 -5.56 10.44 -0.65
C LEU A 27 -4.28 11.13 -0.16
N ALA A 28 -3.10 10.59 -0.47
CA ALA A 28 -1.83 11.22 -0.14
C ALA A 28 -1.70 12.62 -0.77
N HIS A 29 -2.04 12.76 -2.06
CA HIS A 29 -2.09 14.05 -2.72
C HIS A 29 -3.15 14.98 -2.13
N ALA A 30 -4.30 14.46 -1.70
CA ALA A 30 -5.34 15.26 -1.06
C ALA A 30 -4.88 15.84 0.29
N VAL A 31 -4.16 15.04 1.10
CA VAL A 31 -3.54 15.51 2.34
C VAL A 31 -2.53 16.62 2.05
N ILE A 32 -1.65 16.43 1.06
CA ILE A 32 -0.66 17.44 0.67
C ILE A 32 -1.34 18.74 0.23
N ALA A 33 -2.32 18.63 -0.67
CA ALA A 33 -3.01 19.79 -1.23
C ALA A 33 -3.81 20.57 -0.17
N ALA A 34 -4.43 19.87 0.79
CA ALA A 34 -5.14 20.51 1.90
C ALA A 34 -4.16 21.19 2.87
N TYR A 35 -3.08 20.52 3.24
CA TYR A 35 -2.04 21.09 4.09
C TYR A 35 -1.44 22.36 3.48
N SER A 36 -1.08 22.34 2.19
CA SER A 36 -0.51 23.51 1.49
C SER A 36 -1.46 24.71 1.42
N LYS A 37 -2.77 24.51 1.63
CA LYS A 37 -3.78 25.57 1.71
C LYS A 37 -4.04 26.04 3.14
N ASN A 38 -3.29 25.54 4.13
CA ASN A 38 -3.55 25.68 5.57
C ASN A 38 -4.94 25.14 5.99
N ASP A 39 -5.52 24.23 5.21
CA ASP A 39 -6.78 23.55 5.54
C ASP A 39 -6.48 22.26 6.31
N HIS A 40 -6.16 22.44 7.60
CA HIS A 40 -5.74 21.34 8.47
C HIS A 40 -6.88 20.37 8.79
N ASP A 41 -8.14 20.85 8.79
CA ASP A 41 -9.31 20.01 9.02
C ASP A 41 -9.52 19.03 7.88
N THR A 42 -9.46 19.52 6.63
CA THR A 42 -9.51 18.65 5.45
C THR A 42 -8.28 17.73 5.41
N ALA A 43 -7.08 18.25 5.67
CA ALA A 43 -5.87 17.43 5.69
C ALA A 43 -5.98 16.28 6.70
N LYS A 44 -6.53 16.54 7.89
CA LYS A 44 -6.76 15.54 8.93
C LYS A 44 -7.79 14.48 8.49
N LYS A 45 -8.89 14.93 7.87
CA LYS A 45 -9.93 14.04 7.35
C LYS A 45 -9.37 13.09 6.29
N GLU A 46 -8.63 13.61 5.32
CA GLU A 46 -8.02 12.81 4.26
C GLU A 46 -6.93 11.89 4.82
N LEU A 47 -6.14 12.36 5.80
CA LEU A 47 -5.12 11.55 6.46
C LEU A 47 -5.72 10.36 7.22
N LYS A 48 -6.91 10.55 7.82
CA LYS A 48 -7.64 9.46 8.48
C LYS A 48 -8.14 8.43 7.46
N ALA A 49 -8.66 8.88 6.32
CA ALA A 49 -9.05 7.99 5.23
C ALA A 49 -7.85 7.21 4.68
N LEU A 50 -6.72 7.89 4.47
CA LEU A 50 -5.45 7.28 4.06
C LEU A 50 -4.98 6.24 5.08
N ASN A 51 -5.04 6.55 6.38
CA ASN A 51 -4.64 5.63 7.44
C ASN A 51 -5.45 4.32 7.38
N ILE A 52 -6.78 4.43 7.30
CA ILE A 52 -7.66 3.26 7.23
C ILE A 52 -7.31 2.40 6.01
N LEU A 53 -7.29 3.01 4.82
CA LEU A 53 -7.04 2.28 3.58
C LEU A 53 -5.64 1.64 3.55
N ALA A 54 -4.60 2.39 3.91
CA ALA A 54 -3.23 1.90 3.88
C ALA A 54 -3.00 0.77 4.88
N VAL A 55 -3.55 0.87 6.10
CA VAL A 55 -3.44 -0.20 7.11
C VAL A 55 -4.15 -1.46 6.64
N ASP A 56 -5.39 -1.34 6.16
CA ASP A 56 -6.18 -2.49 5.68
C ASP A 56 -5.46 -3.17 4.51
N HIS A 57 -5.00 -2.39 3.52
CA HIS A 57 -4.25 -2.88 2.37
C HIS A 57 -2.98 -3.65 2.79
N LEU A 58 -2.15 -3.04 3.64
CA LEU A 58 -0.89 -3.64 4.11
C LEU A 58 -1.11 -4.92 4.94
N MET A 59 -2.24 -5.01 5.65
CA MET A 59 -2.59 -6.22 6.41
C MET A 59 -3.10 -7.33 5.49
N ASP A 60 -3.94 -6.98 4.50
CA ASP A 60 -4.43 -7.91 3.49
C ASP A 60 -3.29 -8.52 2.68
N GLU A 61 -2.31 -7.72 2.28
CA GLU A 61 -1.13 -8.20 1.57
C GLU A 61 -0.28 -9.14 2.40
N ASP A 62 -0.04 -8.86 3.68
CA ASP A 62 0.69 -9.78 4.57
C ASP A 62 0.00 -11.15 4.64
N ILE A 63 -1.34 -11.15 4.79
CA ILE A 63 -2.13 -12.37 4.90
C ILE A 63 -2.06 -13.16 3.58
N GLU A 64 -2.26 -12.51 2.44
CA GLU A 64 -2.26 -13.18 1.15
C GLU A 64 -0.85 -13.62 0.73
N PHE A 65 0.19 -12.83 0.96
CA PHE A 65 1.58 -13.26 0.73
C PHE A 65 1.95 -14.44 1.62
N TYR A 66 1.57 -14.44 2.90
CA TYR A 66 1.76 -15.60 3.77
C TYR A 66 1.04 -16.85 3.23
N ARG A 67 -0.22 -16.71 2.79
CA ARG A 67 -0.99 -17.81 2.18
C ARG A 67 -0.34 -18.32 0.90
N LEU A 68 0.19 -17.43 0.06
CA LEU A 68 0.88 -17.79 -1.18
C LEU A 68 2.18 -18.53 -0.93
N LEU A 69 2.97 -18.10 0.07
CA LEU A 69 4.21 -18.76 0.47
C LEU A 69 3.99 -20.14 1.12
N LYS A 70 2.81 -20.39 1.69
CA LYS A 70 2.45 -21.68 2.31
C LYS A 70 1.84 -22.70 1.35
N ASP A 71 1.47 -22.28 0.14
CA ASP A 71 0.90 -23.16 -0.87
C ASP A 71 1.94 -23.45 -1.95
N ASP A 72 2.69 -24.53 -1.75
CA ASP A 72 3.80 -24.99 -2.62
C ASP A 72 3.41 -25.15 -4.09
N LYS A 73 2.10 -25.22 -4.40
CA LYS A 73 1.58 -25.34 -5.77
C LYS A 73 1.32 -23.98 -6.45
N ARG A 74 1.29 -22.88 -5.70
CA ARG A 74 0.91 -21.55 -6.22
C ARG A 74 2.09 -20.72 -6.69
N LEU A 75 3.27 -20.85 -6.10
CA LEU A 75 4.43 -20.04 -6.46
C LEU A 75 5.53 -20.87 -7.13
N ASP A 76 6.17 -20.28 -8.14
CA ASP A 76 7.46 -20.78 -8.61
C ASP A 76 8.57 -20.17 -7.75
N ALA A 77 9.74 -20.80 -7.73
CA ALA A 77 10.88 -20.36 -6.91
C ALA A 77 11.29 -18.90 -7.16
N LYS A 78 11.06 -18.37 -8.37
CA LYS A 78 11.36 -16.97 -8.69
C LYS A 78 10.37 -16.02 -8.02
N THR A 79 9.08 -16.33 -8.07
CA THR A 79 8.03 -15.53 -7.45
C THR A 79 8.11 -15.61 -5.93
N GLU A 80 8.40 -16.78 -5.37
CA GLU A 80 8.66 -16.96 -3.94
C GLU A 80 9.83 -16.09 -3.46
N LYS A 81 10.95 -16.09 -4.19
CA LYS A 81 12.10 -15.24 -3.87
C LYS A 81 11.74 -13.76 -3.90
N LEU A 82 10.93 -13.31 -4.85
CA LEU A 82 10.48 -11.92 -4.93
C LEU A 82 9.60 -11.54 -3.74
N VAL A 83 8.63 -12.38 -3.36
CA VAL A 83 7.77 -12.14 -2.19
C VAL A 83 8.60 -12.08 -0.90
N ASN A 84 9.55 -13.00 -0.72
CA ASN A 84 10.45 -13.00 0.44
C ASN A 84 11.37 -11.77 0.46
N GLN A 85 11.90 -11.35 -0.69
CA GLN A 85 12.70 -10.13 -0.78
C GLN A 85 11.87 -8.90 -0.46
N PHE A 86 10.67 -8.80 -1.03
CA PHE A 86 9.75 -7.70 -0.81
C PHE A 86 9.39 -7.52 0.67
N THR A 87 8.87 -8.59 1.29
CA THR A 87 8.47 -8.60 2.70
C THR A 87 9.63 -8.25 3.63
N LYS A 88 10.86 -8.65 3.28
CA LYS A 88 12.06 -8.29 4.05
C LYS A 88 12.45 -6.82 3.87
N THR A 89 12.50 -6.33 2.64
CA THR A 89 12.94 -4.98 2.31
C THR A 89 12.00 -3.93 2.90
N PHE A 90 10.69 -4.12 2.78
CA PHE A 90 9.71 -3.10 3.14
C PHE A 90 9.14 -3.25 4.56
N LYS A 91 9.61 -4.21 5.36
CA LYS A 91 9.13 -4.40 6.76
C LYS A 91 9.33 -3.14 7.62
N GLY A 92 10.49 -2.51 7.50
CA GLY A 92 10.82 -1.28 8.25
C GLY A 92 9.93 -0.12 7.81
N THR A 93 9.84 0.11 6.50
CA THR A 93 8.98 1.12 5.88
C THR A 93 7.52 0.95 6.28
N LYS A 94 6.98 -0.28 6.21
CA LYS A 94 5.61 -0.60 6.61
C LYS A 94 5.35 -0.16 8.05
N THR A 95 6.23 -0.56 8.96
CA THR A 95 6.09 -0.25 10.39
C THR A 95 6.14 1.27 10.61
N ALA A 96 7.05 1.96 9.93
CA ALA A 96 7.18 3.41 10.02
C ALA A 96 5.91 4.12 9.48
N LEU A 97 5.41 3.72 8.31
CA LEU A 97 4.19 4.25 7.70
C LEU A 97 2.98 4.06 8.62
N MET A 98 2.75 2.84 9.11
CA MET A 98 1.62 2.55 9.99
C MET A 98 1.66 3.38 11.28
N ASN A 99 2.83 3.46 11.90
CA ASN A 99 3.01 4.26 13.12
C ASN A 99 2.77 5.74 12.86
N PHE A 100 3.33 6.27 11.76
CA PHE A 100 3.16 7.66 11.37
C PHE A 100 1.68 8.00 11.13
N LEU A 101 0.99 7.24 10.28
CA LEU A 101 -0.42 7.46 9.97
C LEU A 101 -1.29 7.31 11.22
N THR A 102 -1.00 6.35 12.08
CA THR A 102 -1.74 6.13 13.34
C THR A 102 -1.57 7.27 14.33
N ILE A 103 -0.38 7.86 14.43
CA ILE A 103 -0.11 8.99 15.34
C ILE A 103 -0.78 10.25 14.77
N HIS A 104 -0.49 10.59 13.51
CA HIS A 104 -0.90 11.87 12.95
C HIS A 104 -2.36 11.93 12.51
N SER A 105 -3.05 10.79 12.35
CA SER A 105 -4.51 10.77 12.11
C SER A 105 -5.35 11.06 13.36
N ARG A 106 -4.74 11.13 14.55
CA ARG A 106 -5.47 11.43 15.78
C ARG A 106 -5.90 12.91 15.83
N PRO A 107 -7.10 13.22 16.38
CA PRO A 107 -7.60 14.59 16.46
C PRO A 107 -6.65 15.55 17.19
N GLU A 108 -6.00 15.08 18.26
CA GLU A 108 -5.16 15.89 19.14
C GLU A 108 -3.75 16.16 18.60
N THR A 109 -3.31 15.41 17.59
CA THR A 109 -1.94 15.56 17.07
C THR A 109 -1.90 16.70 16.05
N PRO A 110 -1.09 17.75 16.24
CA PRO A 110 -1.02 18.84 15.27
C PRO A 110 -0.41 18.35 13.95
N LEU A 111 -0.84 18.98 12.85
CA LEU A 111 -0.19 18.88 11.55
C LEU A 111 0.71 20.12 11.41
N ASP A 112 1.96 20.00 11.85
CA ASP A 112 2.97 21.05 11.76
C ASP A 112 3.95 20.80 10.59
N ASP A 113 4.92 21.70 10.40
CA ASP A 113 5.88 21.57 9.29
C ASP A 113 6.76 20.31 9.41
N LYS A 114 6.95 19.81 10.63
CA LYS A 114 7.64 18.54 10.85
C LYS A 114 6.78 17.37 10.37
N PHE A 115 5.49 17.38 10.67
CA PHE A 115 4.54 16.43 10.08
C PHE A 115 4.61 16.48 8.56
N PHE A 116 4.54 17.67 7.95
CA PHE A 116 4.49 17.77 6.49
C PHE A 116 5.77 17.27 5.83
N THR A 117 6.93 17.61 6.39
CA THR A 117 8.22 17.11 5.91
C THR A 117 8.27 15.58 5.98
N ALA A 118 7.96 15.00 7.15
CA ALA A 118 7.96 13.55 7.34
C ALA A 118 6.90 12.83 6.49
N PHE A 119 5.74 13.47 6.26
CA PHE A 119 4.69 12.90 5.42
C PHE A 119 5.15 12.79 3.96
N ASN A 120 5.80 13.83 3.42
CA ASN A 120 6.32 13.79 2.06
C ASN A 120 7.41 12.71 1.88
N GLU A 121 8.30 12.56 2.86
CA GLU A 121 9.30 11.48 2.85
C GLU A 121 8.64 10.10 2.82
N ILE A 122 7.66 9.87 3.70
CA ILE A 122 6.94 8.60 3.80
C ILE A 122 6.14 8.29 2.53
N VAL A 123 5.48 9.30 1.94
CA VAL A 123 4.76 9.15 0.67
C VAL A 123 5.73 8.81 -0.47
N GLY A 124 6.94 9.38 -0.47
CA GLY A 124 7.99 9.00 -1.42
C GLY A 124 8.36 7.52 -1.32
N VAL A 125 8.62 7.02 -0.11
CA VAL A 125 8.94 5.58 0.06
C VAL A 125 7.75 4.68 -0.25
N LEU A 126 6.52 5.14 0.00
CA LEU A 126 5.30 4.41 -0.38
C LEU A 126 5.17 4.30 -1.91
N ALA A 127 5.52 5.35 -2.65
CA ALA A 127 5.53 5.31 -4.12
C ALA A 127 6.55 4.28 -4.64
N GLU A 128 7.77 4.24 -4.09
CA GLU A 128 8.78 3.24 -4.44
C GLU A 128 8.30 1.80 -4.15
N ARG A 129 7.57 1.61 -3.04
CA ARG A 129 6.96 0.33 -2.69
C ARG A 129 5.93 -0.10 -3.74
N ILE A 130 4.97 0.78 -4.05
CA ILE A 130 3.90 0.54 -5.03
C ILE A 130 4.51 0.19 -6.39
N GLU A 131 5.50 0.97 -6.85
CA GLU A 131 6.18 0.73 -8.12
C GLU A 131 6.84 -0.66 -8.15
N PHE A 132 7.50 -1.05 -7.06
CA PHE A 132 8.10 -2.38 -6.96
C PHE A 132 7.04 -3.50 -7.05
N GLU A 133 5.93 -3.37 -6.32
CA GLU A 133 4.86 -4.37 -6.28
C GLU A 133 4.23 -4.56 -7.65
N GLU A 134 3.83 -3.46 -8.28
CA GLU A 134 3.14 -3.47 -9.57
C GLU A 134 4.06 -3.99 -10.69
N ASN A 135 5.31 -3.51 -10.75
CA ASN A 135 6.25 -3.88 -11.81
C ASN A 135 6.92 -5.25 -11.64
N ASN A 136 6.72 -5.92 -10.49
CA ASN A 136 7.37 -7.21 -10.24
C ASN A 136 6.39 -8.27 -9.73
N LEU A 137 5.78 -8.06 -8.57
CA LEU A 137 4.97 -9.07 -7.90
C LEU A 137 3.65 -9.28 -8.60
N TYR A 138 2.92 -8.19 -8.86
CA TYR A 138 1.58 -8.26 -9.41
C TYR A 138 1.58 -8.79 -10.83
N ILE A 139 2.56 -8.42 -11.67
CA ILE A 139 2.75 -9.03 -13.00
C ILE A 139 2.85 -10.56 -12.89
N LYS A 140 3.62 -11.09 -11.94
CA LYS A 140 3.78 -12.54 -11.79
C LYS A 140 2.50 -13.22 -11.29
N LEU A 141 1.82 -12.60 -10.32
CA LEU A 141 0.57 -13.11 -9.77
C LEU A 141 -0.58 -13.06 -10.78
N ASN A 142 -0.60 -12.07 -11.68
CA ASN A 142 -1.63 -11.88 -12.71
C ASN A 142 -1.51 -12.91 -13.86
N THR A 143 -0.30 -13.44 -14.07
CA THR A 143 -0.02 -14.48 -15.08
C THR A 143 -0.31 -15.91 -14.62
N LYS A 144 -0.72 -16.11 -13.35
CA LYS A 144 -1.08 -17.42 -12.78
C LYS A 144 -2.58 -17.57 -12.55
#